data_AF-A0A7S3EJ22-F1
#
_entry.id   AF-A0A7S3EJ22-F1
#
_cell.length_a   1.000
_cell.length_b   1.000
_cell.length_c   1.000
_cell.angle_alpha   90.00
_cell.angle_beta   90.00
_cell.angle_gamma   90.00
#
_symmetry.space_group_name_H-M   'P 1'
#
loop_
_entity.id
_entity.type
_entity.pdbx_description
1 polymer ?
#
loop_
_entity_poly.entity_id
_entity_poly.type
_entity_poly.pdbx_seq_one_letter_code
_entity_poly.pdbx_strand_id
1 'polypeptide(L)'
;MKGVAGMTGTATRHAIYKSLALRDNQGDIATKGESQGVTCKMIGLGLGIGVSTMIGQKYAVLLAAYSSFAVVHLLGNWQSMKCVQFSTINRQRGSIVMDSFMANEPIPTPYDVSHMERVVFPPWKKFNHHVVLGSSISQATPTTKILNEATDAFAKSPYLATSRKGRMFVVFREGATAEDVLSAYLMSQRYARNGNDLNEASNYAKKNTRRFITTIRKAGWKTESSVFLLNVLKNRSVW
;
A
#
# COMPACT_ATOMS: atom_id res chain seq x y z
N MET A 1 -6.56 -9.17 -24.09
CA MET A 1 -6.98 -9.06 -22.66
C MET A 1 -6.58 -10.26 -21.80
N LYS A 2 -6.78 -11.52 -22.21
CA LYS A 2 -6.39 -12.72 -21.41
C LYS A 2 -4.90 -12.76 -21.02
N GLY A 3 -4.00 -12.44 -21.95
CA GLY A 3 -2.55 -12.41 -21.65
C GLY A 3 -2.17 -11.37 -20.60
N VAL A 4 -2.72 -10.16 -20.69
CA VAL A 4 -2.49 -9.08 -19.71
C VAL A 4 -3.02 -9.49 -18.33
N ALA A 5 -4.25 -10.01 -18.25
CA ALA A 5 -4.82 -10.50 -16.99
C ALA A 5 -3.97 -11.63 -16.37
N GLY A 6 -3.45 -12.54 -17.21
CA GLY A 6 -2.53 -13.58 -16.79
C GLY A 6 -1.24 -13.02 -16.19
N MET A 7 -0.59 -12.07 -16.87
CA MET A 7 0.64 -11.43 -16.39
C MET A 7 0.41 -10.62 -15.10
N THR A 8 -0.71 -9.89 -14.99
CA THR A 8 -1.05 -9.16 -13.77
C THR A 8 -1.28 -10.12 -12.61
N GLY A 9 -1.98 -11.23 -12.85
CA GLY A 9 -2.23 -12.27 -11.84
C GLY A 9 -0.96 -12.92 -11.33
N THR A 10 -0.04 -13.30 -12.22
CA THR A 10 1.24 -13.90 -11.84
C THR A 10 2.13 -12.91 -11.09
N ALA A 11 2.26 -11.67 -11.56
CA ALA A 11 3.05 -10.63 -10.88
C ALA A 11 2.52 -10.35 -9.46
N THR A 12 1.21 -10.22 -9.30
CA THR A 12 0.56 -10.00 -8.00
C THR A 12 0.85 -11.16 -7.05
N ARG A 13 0.71 -12.40 -7.52
CA ARG A 13 0.97 -13.59 -6.73
C ARG A 13 2.43 -13.69 -6.27
N HIS A 14 3.40 -13.39 -7.14
CA HIS A 14 4.81 -13.37 -6.75
C HIS A 14 5.09 -12.30 -5.69
N ALA A 15 4.44 -11.13 -5.78
CA ALA A 15 4.54 -10.12 -4.74
C ALA A 15 3.96 -10.60 -3.39
N ILE A 16 2.86 -11.36 -3.40
CA ILE A 16 2.30 -12.01 -2.21
C ILE A 16 3.30 -13.03 -1.64
N TYR A 17 3.84 -13.92 -2.46
CA TYR A 17 4.83 -14.92 -2.02
C TYR A 17 6.07 -14.27 -1.42
N LYS A 18 6.56 -13.19 -2.04
CA LYS A 18 7.64 -12.38 -1.47
C LYS A 18 7.27 -11.80 -0.11
N SER A 19 6.04 -11.36 0.08
CA SER A 19 5.59 -10.79 1.37
C SER A 19 5.47 -11.85 2.49
N LEU A 20 5.19 -13.10 2.12
CA LEU A 20 5.09 -14.24 3.03
C LEU A 20 6.45 -14.89 3.33
N ALA A 21 7.48 -14.59 2.52
CA ALA A 21 8.83 -15.07 2.74
C ALA A 21 9.39 -14.48 4.05
N LEU A 22 9.94 -15.36 4.89
CA LEU A 22 10.56 -15.01 6.17
C LEU A 22 12.10 -15.02 6.07
N ARG A 23 12.68 -15.94 5.30
CA ARG A 23 14.14 -16.14 5.16
C ARG A 23 14.49 -16.85 3.86
N ASP A 24 14.89 -16.11 2.83
CA ASP A 24 15.29 -16.60 1.49
C ASP A 24 14.47 -17.78 0.92
N ASN A 25 13.22 -17.92 1.40
CA ASN A 25 12.34 -19.05 1.15
C ASN A 25 11.22 -18.67 0.19
N GLN A 26 11.40 -17.56 -0.54
CA GLN A 26 10.45 -17.11 -1.55
C GLN A 26 10.28 -18.18 -2.63
N GLY A 27 11.37 -18.84 -3.04
CA GLY A 27 11.34 -19.94 -4.02
C GLY A 27 10.49 -21.12 -3.55
N ASP A 28 10.68 -21.57 -2.32
CA ASP A 28 9.91 -22.68 -1.74
C ASP A 28 8.40 -22.36 -1.63
N ILE A 29 8.07 -21.16 -1.14
CA ILE A 29 6.68 -20.68 -1.06
C ILE A 29 6.06 -20.61 -2.47
N ALA A 30 6.81 -20.07 -3.44
CA ALA A 30 6.33 -19.94 -4.81
C ALA A 30 6.08 -21.31 -5.46
N THR A 31 7.02 -22.25 -5.33
CA THR A 31 6.87 -23.61 -5.86
C THR A 31 5.66 -24.30 -5.25
N LYS A 32 5.50 -24.26 -3.91
CA LYS A 32 4.34 -24.87 -3.22
C LYS A 32 3.02 -24.27 -3.71
N GLY A 33 2.96 -22.94 -3.80
CA GLY A 33 1.75 -22.24 -4.21
C GLY A 33 1.41 -22.46 -5.70
N GLU A 34 2.40 -22.53 -6.58
CA GLU A 34 2.18 -22.87 -7.99
C GLU A 34 1.75 -24.32 -8.18
N SER A 35 2.36 -25.28 -7.48
CA SER A 35 1.92 -26.68 -7.49
C SER A 35 0.46 -26.82 -7.03
N GLN A 36 0.09 -26.18 -5.92
CA GLN A 36 -1.30 -26.13 -5.45
C GLN A 36 -2.23 -25.49 -6.50
N GLY A 37 -1.79 -24.41 -7.14
CA GLY A 37 -2.53 -23.75 -8.20
C GLY A 37 -2.79 -24.66 -9.41
N VAL A 38 -1.81 -25.47 -9.81
CA VAL A 38 -1.97 -26.46 -10.91
C VAL A 38 -2.93 -27.57 -10.51
N THR A 39 -2.78 -28.15 -9.33
CA THR A 39 -3.69 -29.20 -8.83
C THR A 39 -5.13 -28.70 -8.77
N CYS A 40 -5.37 -27.51 -8.20
CA CYS A 40 -6.70 -26.91 -8.15
C CYS A 40 -7.28 -26.65 -9.55
N LYS A 41 -6.46 -26.25 -10.54
CA LYS A 41 -6.91 -26.10 -11.94
C LYS A 41 -7.32 -27.42 -12.55
N MET A 42 -6.59 -28.51 -12.29
CA MET A 42 -6.95 -29.82 -12.81
C MET A 42 -8.26 -30.33 -12.21
N ILE A 43 -8.44 -30.18 -10.90
CA ILE A 43 -9.70 -30.49 -10.21
C ILE A 43 -10.83 -29.64 -10.78
N GLY A 44 -10.63 -28.32 -10.90
CA GLY A 44 -11.61 -27.38 -11.43
C GLY A 44 -11.99 -27.68 -12.89
N LEU A 45 -11.04 -28.12 -13.72
CA LEU A 45 -11.31 -28.54 -15.09
C LEU A 45 -12.17 -29.82 -15.12
N GLY A 46 -11.83 -30.81 -14.30
CA GLY A 46 -12.62 -32.04 -14.19
C GLY A 46 -14.06 -31.76 -13.76
N LEU A 47 -14.24 -30.93 -12.71
CA LEU A 47 -15.55 -30.47 -12.27
C LEU A 47 -16.28 -29.67 -13.34
N GLY A 48 -15.58 -28.78 -14.04
CA GLY A 48 -16.15 -27.97 -15.13
C GLY A 48 -16.65 -28.81 -16.30
N ILE A 49 -15.90 -29.86 -16.68
CA ILE A 49 -16.34 -30.82 -17.71
C ILE A 49 -17.59 -31.57 -17.23
N GLY A 50 -17.58 -32.09 -16.00
CA GLY A 50 -18.72 -32.82 -15.44
C GLY A 50 -19.99 -31.96 -15.34
N VAL A 51 -19.88 -30.71 -14.88
CA VAL A 51 -21.01 -29.78 -14.84
C VAL A 51 -21.50 -29.46 -16.26
N SER A 52 -20.57 -29.22 -17.21
CA SER A 52 -20.89 -28.92 -18.61
C SER A 52 -21.67 -30.05 -19.29
N THR A 53 -21.28 -31.31 -19.04
CA THR A 53 -21.99 -32.47 -19.61
C THR A 53 -23.39 -32.66 -19.02
N MET A 54 -23.61 -32.25 -17.76
CA MET A 54 -24.93 -32.32 -17.11
C MET A 54 -25.91 -31.23 -17.59
N ILE A 55 -25.44 -30.00 -17.79
CA ILE A 55 -26.32 -28.85 -18.11
C ILE A 55 -26.59 -28.65 -19.61
N GLY A 56 -25.78 -29.28 -20.48
CA GLY A 56 -25.92 -29.17 -21.93
C GLY A 56 -25.56 -27.79 -22.50
N GLN A 57 -26.03 -27.46 -23.71
CA GLN A 57 -25.61 -26.27 -24.48
C GLN A 57 -26.56 -25.06 -24.37
N LYS A 58 -27.47 -25.05 -23.40
CA LYS A 58 -28.40 -23.91 -23.22
C LYS A 58 -27.65 -22.69 -22.69
N TYR A 59 -27.55 -21.64 -23.52
CA TYR A 59 -26.78 -20.43 -23.20
C TYR A 59 -27.13 -19.82 -21.84
N ALA A 60 -28.43 -19.70 -21.51
CA ALA A 60 -28.87 -19.12 -20.23
C ALA A 60 -28.38 -19.92 -19.01
N VAL A 61 -28.41 -21.26 -19.09
CA VAL A 61 -27.97 -22.15 -17.99
C VAL A 61 -26.44 -22.10 -17.86
N LEU A 62 -25.72 -22.08 -18.98
CA LEU A 62 -24.27 -21.93 -19.00
C LEU A 62 -23.83 -20.59 -18.41
N LEU A 63 -24.52 -19.50 -18.77
CA LEU A 63 -24.24 -18.16 -18.26
C LEU A 63 -24.52 -18.08 -16.75
N ALA A 64 -25.60 -18.69 -16.26
CA ALA A 64 -25.92 -18.75 -14.85
C ALA A 64 -24.87 -19.56 -14.05
N ALA A 65 -24.46 -20.72 -14.57
CA ALA A 65 -23.40 -21.53 -13.96
C ALA A 65 -22.06 -20.79 -13.93
N TYR A 66 -21.65 -20.19 -15.05
CA TYR A 66 -20.44 -19.37 -15.13
C TYR A 66 -20.46 -18.21 -14.14
N SER A 67 -21.56 -17.45 -14.09
CA SER A 67 -21.71 -16.30 -13.21
C SER A 67 -21.63 -16.72 -11.74
N SER A 68 -22.24 -17.86 -11.38
CA SER A 68 -22.17 -18.42 -10.03
C SER A 68 -20.74 -18.78 -9.64
N PHE A 69 -20.01 -19.47 -10.51
CA PHE A 69 -18.59 -19.77 -10.27
C PHE A 69 -17.72 -18.51 -10.22
N ALA A 70 -18.02 -17.50 -11.03
CA ALA A 70 -17.32 -16.23 -11.00
C ALA A 70 -17.50 -15.50 -9.66
N VAL A 71 -18.72 -15.51 -9.10
CA VAL A 71 -19.00 -14.97 -7.76
C VAL A 71 -18.23 -15.74 -6.68
N VAL A 72 -18.28 -17.07 -6.70
CA VAL A 72 -17.51 -17.90 -5.74
C VAL A 72 -16.01 -17.62 -5.84
N HIS A 73 -15.48 -17.53 -7.06
CA HIS A 73 -14.08 -17.21 -7.30
C HIS A 73 -13.70 -15.81 -6.77
N LEU A 74 -14.58 -14.81 -6.96
CA LEU A 74 -14.35 -13.46 -6.45
C LEU A 74 -14.40 -13.40 -4.92
N LEU A 75 -15.35 -14.12 -4.29
CA LEU A 75 -15.45 -14.23 -2.83
C LEU A 75 -14.23 -14.94 -2.24
N GLY A 76 -13.75 -16.02 -2.88
CA GLY A 76 -12.53 -16.72 -2.46
C GLY A 76 -11.31 -15.81 -2.52
N ASN A 77 -11.14 -15.04 -3.60
CA ASN A 77 -10.06 -14.06 -3.72
C ASN A 77 -10.17 -12.95 -2.67
N TRP A 78 -11.38 -12.47 -2.38
CA TRP A 78 -11.61 -11.48 -1.34
C TRP A 78 -11.23 -12.00 0.06
N GLN A 79 -11.66 -13.21 0.39
CA GLN A 79 -11.33 -13.83 1.68
C GLN A 79 -9.84 -14.11 1.79
N SER A 80 -9.19 -14.58 0.72
CA SER A 80 -7.74 -14.76 0.65
C SER A 80 -7.00 -13.46 0.99
N MET A 81 -7.41 -12.33 0.40
CA MET A 81 -6.81 -11.03 0.70
C MET A 81 -6.96 -10.59 2.16
N LYS A 82 -8.03 -11.00 2.87
CA LYS A 82 -8.19 -10.73 4.31
C LYS A 82 -7.29 -11.61 5.19
N CYS A 83 -7.06 -12.84 4.75
CA CYS A 83 -6.20 -13.78 5.46
C CYS A 83 -4.70 -13.42 5.34
N VAL A 84 -4.29 -12.76 4.25
CA VAL A 84 -2.90 -12.34 4.08
C VAL A 84 -2.60 -11.13 4.97
N GLN A 85 -1.85 -11.37 6.04
CA GLN A 85 -1.38 -10.35 6.97
C GLN A 85 -0.11 -9.67 6.45
N PHE A 86 -0.26 -8.61 5.66
CA PHE A 86 0.89 -7.86 5.18
C PHE A 86 1.43 -6.91 6.26
N SER A 87 2.65 -7.15 6.74
CA SER A 87 3.39 -6.24 7.63
C SER A 87 4.00 -5.03 6.92
N THR A 88 3.87 -4.98 5.59
CA THR A 88 4.29 -3.87 4.72
C THR A 88 3.35 -2.67 4.84
N ILE A 89 3.91 -1.49 5.08
CA ILE A 89 3.17 -0.24 5.07
C ILE A 89 2.92 0.24 3.63
N ASN A 90 1.66 0.25 3.23
CA ASN A 90 1.14 0.99 2.08
C ASN A 90 0.49 2.31 2.57
N ARG A 91 -0.07 3.11 1.65
CA ARG A 91 -0.76 4.35 1.99
C ARG A 91 -1.98 4.13 2.91
N GLN A 92 -2.84 3.17 2.60
CA GLN A 92 -4.03 2.88 3.38
C GLN A 92 -3.73 2.36 4.80
N ARG A 93 -2.72 1.51 4.96
CA ARG A 93 -2.25 0.98 6.26
C ARG A 93 -1.57 2.06 7.07
N GLY A 94 -0.67 2.81 6.44
CA GLY A 94 0.03 3.93 7.09
C GLY A 94 -0.95 4.94 7.65
N SER A 95 -2.00 5.30 6.91
CA SER A 95 -3.06 6.18 7.42
C SER A 95 -3.76 5.64 8.66
N ILE A 96 -4.10 4.33 8.73
CA ILE A 96 -4.75 3.76 9.94
C ILE A 96 -3.81 3.88 11.13
N VAL A 97 -2.59 3.42 10.94
CA VAL A 97 -1.58 3.32 11.99
C VAL A 97 -1.23 4.72 12.51
N MET A 98 -1.08 5.70 11.63
CA MET A 98 -0.84 7.11 12.00
C MET A 98 -2.06 7.76 12.66
N ASP A 99 -3.27 7.44 12.19
CA ASP A 99 -4.50 7.95 12.79
C ASP A 99 -4.65 7.47 14.25
N SER A 100 -4.36 6.18 14.50
CA SER A 100 -4.37 5.57 15.84
C SER A 100 -3.26 6.18 16.71
N PHE A 101 -2.05 6.33 16.16
CA PHE A 101 -0.93 6.94 16.87
C PHE A 101 -1.23 8.38 17.31
N MET A 102 -1.78 9.21 16.43
CA MET A 102 -2.14 10.59 16.75
C MET A 102 -3.33 10.71 17.71
N ALA A 103 -4.21 9.71 17.74
CA ALA A 103 -5.29 9.62 18.71
C ALA A 103 -4.83 9.11 20.09
N ASN A 104 -3.54 8.76 20.24
CA ASN A 104 -2.99 8.06 21.41
C ASN A 104 -3.68 6.72 21.69
N GLU A 105 -4.19 6.06 20.66
CA GLU A 105 -4.79 4.73 20.74
C GLU A 105 -3.73 3.62 20.57
N PRO A 106 -4.01 2.38 21.01
CA PRO A 106 -3.15 1.24 20.71
C PRO A 106 -2.90 1.10 19.21
N ILE A 107 -1.64 0.86 18.82
CA ILE A 107 -1.32 0.67 17.41
C ILE A 107 -1.88 -0.67 16.93
N PRO A 108 -2.75 -0.69 15.90
CA PRO A 108 -3.30 -1.92 15.38
C PRO A 108 -2.19 -2.76 14.73
N THR A 109 -2.27 -4.07 14.91
CA THR A 109 -1.36 -5.03 14.30
C THR A 109 -1.65 -5.19 12.80
N PRO A 110 -0.74 -5.79 12.01
CA PRO A 110 -1.03 -6.16 10.63
C PRO A 110 -2.31 -7.00 10.46
N TYR A 111 -2.66 -7.82 11.46
CA TYR A 111 -3.90 -8.60 11.48
C TYR A 111 -5.14 -7.72 11.65
N ASP A 112 -5.12 -6.81 12.62
CA ASP A 112 -6.24 -5.88 12.85
C ASP A 112 -6.46 -5.02 11.61
N VAL A 113 -5.37 -4.52 11.03
CA VAL A 113 -5.42 -3.68 9.82
C VAL A 113 -5.96 -4.47 8.62
N SER A 114 -5.60 -5.74 8.42
CA SER A 114 -6.12 -6.52 7.27
C SER A 114 -7.65 -6.64 7.28
N HIS A 115 -8.29 -6.57 8.45
CA HIS A 115 -9.74 -6.56 8.61
C HIS A 115 -10.37 -5.17 8.44
N MET A 116 -9.58 -4.10 8.61
CA MET A 116 -10.00 -2.70 8.40
C MET A 116 -9.77 -2.20 6.96
N GLU A 117 -8.93 -2.88 6.17
CA GLU A 117 -8.63 -2.51 4.80
C GLU A 117 -9.81 -2.73 3.84
N ARG A 118 -10.01 -1.78 2.93
CA ARG A 118 -11.02 -1.84 1.87
C ARG A 118 -10.34 -2.21 0.56
N VAL A 119 -10.37 -3.49 0.22
CA VAL A 119 -9.69 -4.02 -0.97
C VAL A 119 -10.61 -4.05 -2.21
N VAL A 120 -11.90 -4.33 -2.02
CA VAL A 120 -12.81 -4.64 -3.14
C VAL A 120 -13.60 -3.43 -3.62
N PHE A 121 -14.20 -2.68 -2.72
CA PHE A 121 -15.11 -1.60 -3.09
C PHE A 121 -14.54 -0.21 -2.83
N PRO A 122 -14.71 0.73 -3.78
CA PRO A 122 -14.41 2.12 -3.53
C PRO A 122 -15.32 2.69 -2.42
N PRO A 123 -14.86 3.70 -1.67
CA PRO A 123 -13.54 4.31 -1.76
C PRO A 123 -12.49 3.40 -1.10
N TRP A 124 -11.49 2.96 -1.90
CA TRP A 124 -10.41 2.06 -1.45
C TRP A 124 -9.56 2.71 -0.34
N LYS A 125 -9.62 4.02 -0.16
CA LYS A 125 -9.78 4.72 1.13
C LYS A 125 -9.97 6.21 0.89
N LYS A 126 -10.11 6.99 1.98
CA LYS A 126 -9.82 8.43 2.09
C LYS A 126 -8.50 8.76 1.38
N PHE A 127 -8.50 8.84 0.04
CA PHE A 127 -7.40 9.43 -0.69
C PHE A 127 -7.33 10.85 -0.14
N ASN A 128 -6.32 11.12 0.69
CA ASN A 128 -5.91 12.49 0.94
C ASN A 128 -5.32 12.98 -0.38
N HIS A 129 -6.18 13.30 -1.35
CA HIS A 129 -5.80 13.92 -2.63
C HIS A 129 -5.01 15.22 -2.40
N HIS A 130 -5.08 15.71 -1.17
CA HIS A 130 -4.32 16.83 -0.60
C HIS A 130 -2.87 16.50 -0.24
N VAL A 131 -2.36 15.28 -0.45
CA VAL A 131 -0.95 14.95 -0.16
C VAL A 131 -0.34 14.17 -1.32
N VAL A 132 0.77 14.70 -1.86
CA VAL A 132 1.62 14.05 -2.87
C VAL A 132 3.00 13.81 -2.26
N LEU A 133 3.27 12.55 -1.91
CA LEU A 133 4.60 12.12 -1.47
C LEU A 133 5.46 11.76 -2.68
N GLY A 134 6.70 12.25 -2.73
CA GLY A 134 7.63 11.95 -3.83
C GLY A 134 7.33 12.72 -5.12
N SER A 135 6.83 13.95 -5.01
CA SER A 135 6.64 14.84 -6.17
C SER A 135 7.99 15.25 -6.75
N SER A 136 8.02 15.66 -8.03
CA SER A 136 9.19 16.33 -8.58
C SER A 136 9.39 17.70 -7.94
N ILE A 137 10.63 18.19 -7.94
CA ILE A 137 10.93 19.54 -7.44
C ILE A 137 10.18 20.61 -8.25
N SER A 138 10.08 20.46 -9.56
CA SER A 138 9.32 21.36 -10.43
C SER A 138 7.83 21.43 -10.07
N GLN A 139 7.25 20.34 -9.57
CA GLN A 139 5.86 20.29 -9.15
C GLN A 139 5.66 20.93 -7.77
N ALA A 140 6.56 20.68 -6.83
CA ALA A 140 6.49 21.17 -5.46
C ALA A 140 6.89 22.65 -5.32
N THR A 141 7.88 23.09 -6.12
CA THR A 141 8.49 24.42 -6.07
C THR A 141 8.59 24.99 -7.50
N PRO A 142 7.51 25.56 -8.05
CA PRO A 142 7.50 26.05 -9.43
C PRO A 142 8.34 27.33 -9.64
N THR A 143 8.78 27.97 -8.56
CA THR A 143 9.56 29.21 -8.59
C THR A 143 10.75 29.08 -7.64
N THR A 144 11.89 29.65 -8.02
CA THR A 144 13.14 29.66 -7.23
C THR A 144 12.95 30.25 -5.84
N LYS A 145 12.10 31.28 -5.70
CA LYS A 145 11.73 31.86 -4.40
C LYS A 145 11.14 30.82 -3.44
N ILE A 146 10.15 30.04 -3.91
CA ILE A 146 9.50 28.99 -3.10
C ILE A 146 10.48 27.87 -2.77
N LEU A 147 11.37 27.54 -3.72
CA LEU A 147 12.42 26.57 -3.48
C LEU A 147 13.36 27.04 -2.36
N ASN A 148 13.86 28.27 -2.42
CA ASN A 148 14.76 28.82 -1.40
C ASN A 148 14.08 28.86 -0.02
N GLU A 149 12.84 29.37 0.05
CA GLU A 149 12.07 29.38 1.30
C GLU A 149 11.86 27.97 1.89
N ALA A 150 11.53 26.99 1.05
CA ALA A 150 11.36 25.61 1.48
C ALA A 150 12.70 24.96 1.90
N THR A 151 13.76 25.25 1.17
CA THR A 151 15.12 24.79 1.48
C THR A 151 15.59 25.35 2.81
N ASP A 152 15.35 26.64 3.09
CA ASP A 152 15.71 27.26 4.35
C ASP A 152 14.91 26.66 5.52
N ALA A 153 13.59 26.49 5.35
CA ALA A 153 12.71 25.89 6.36
C ALA A 153 13.04 24.41 6.66
N PHE A 154 13.53 23.67 5.66
CA PHE A 154 13.85 22.24 5.74
C PHE A 154 15.35 21.93 5.58
N ALA A 155 16.25 22.90 5.83
CA ALA A 155 17.68 22.79 5.47
C ALA A 155 18.37 21.51 5.98
N LYS A 156 18.04 21.12 7.22
CA LYS A 156 18.58 19.93 7.92
C LYS A 156 17.66 18.69 7.82
N SER A 157 16.59 18.76 7.05
CA SER A 157 15.61 17.68 6.92
C SER A 157 15.91 16.82 5.68
N PRO A 158 15.66 15.50 5.74
CA PRO A 158 15.86 14.58 4.60
C PRO A 158 14.79 14.72 3.50
N TYR A 159 13.82 15.62 3.70
CA TYR A 159 12.77 15.96 2.75
C TYR A 159 12.39 17.43 2.92
N LEU A 160 11.87 18.03 1.85
CA LEU A 160 11.18 19.31 1.87
C LEU A 160 9.69 19.09 1.71
N ALA A 161 8.90 20.04 2.19
CA ALA A 161 7.48 20.06 1.94
C ALA A 161 6.99 21.47 1.63
N THR A 162 6.01 21.57 0.73
CA THR A 162 5.34 22.82 0.38
C THR A 162 3.83 22.62 0.38
N SER A 163 3.08 23.68 0.66
CA SER A 163 1.63 23.71 0.53
C SER A 163 1.22 24.63 -0.62
N ARG A 164 0.39 24.11 -1.54
CA ARG A 164 -0.12 24.86 -2.69
C ARG A 164 -1.51 24.38 -3.05
N LYS A 165 -2.44 25.33 -3.25
CA LYS A 165 -3.84 25.05 -3.65
C LYS A 165 -4.52 23.99 -2.76
N GLY A 166 -4.27 24.06 -1.45
CA GLY A 166 -4.80 23.09 -0.48
C GLY A 166 -4.24 21.68 -0.63
N ARG A 167 -3.10 21.51 -1.32
CA ARG A 167 -2.36 20.25 -1.43
C ARG A 167 -0.94 20.42 -0.91
N MET A 168 -0.46 19.42 -0.21
CA MET A 168 0.90 19.30 0.25
C MET A 168 1.71 18.47 -0.74
N PHE A 169 2.90 18.96 -1.07
CA PHE A 169 3.87 18.27 -1.91
C PHE A 169 5.11 17.99 -1.07
N VAL A 170 5.61 16.77 -1.13
CA VAL A 170 6.82 16.36 -0.41
C VAL A 170 7.84 15.84 -1.41
N VAL A 171 9.04 16.41 -1.36
CA VAL A 171 10.18 15.98 -2.18
C VAL A 171 11.24 15.43 -1.25
N PHE A 172 11.79 14.27 -1.60
CA PHE A 172 12.82 13.61 -0.81
C PHE A 172 14.20 13.96 -1.33
N ARG A 173 15.11 14.30 -0.40
CA ARG A 173 16.52 14.51 -0.74
C ARG A 173 17.16 13.18 -1.14
N GLU A 174 18.22 13.25 -1.93
CA GLU A 174 19.09 12.10 -2.14
C GLU A 174 19.58 11.53 -0.79
N GLY A 175 19.60 10.20 -0.67
CA GLY A 175 19.93 9.51 0.58
C GLY A 175 18.76 9.30 1.56
N ALA A 176 17.57 9.87 1.32
CA ALA A 176 16.43 9.71 2.23
C ALA A 176 16.06 8.24 2.49
N THR A 177 16.00 7.85 3.77
CA THR A 177 15.73 6.49 4.23
C THR A 177 14.22 6.19 4.26
N ALA A 178 13.85 4.93 4.51
CA ALA A 178 12.45 4.57 4.74
C ALA A 178 11.85 5.24 5.99
N GLU A 179 12.66 5.46 7.03
CA GLU A 179 12.23 6.18 8.23
C GLU A 179 11.91 7.65 7.91
N ASP A 180 12.67 8.26 7.01
CA ASP A 180 12.42 9.63 6.54
C ASP A 180 11.11 9.71 5.76
N VAL A 181 10.80 8.70 4.95
CA VAL A 181 9.50 8.57 4.27
C VAL A 181 8.36 8.43 5.27
N LEU A 182 8.53 7.63 6.34
CA LEU A 182 7.54 7.53 7.41
C LEU A 182 7.36 8.84 8.16
N SER A 183 8.45 9.55 8.43
CA SER A 183 8.43 10.87 9.08
C SER A 183 7.67 11.89 8.25
N ALA A 184 7.98 11.96 6.94
CA ALA A 184 7.27 12.81 6.01
C ALA A 184 5.79 12.44 5.92
N TYR A 185 5.47 11.15 5.92
CA TYR A 185 4.09 10.72 5.85
C TYR A 185 3.31 11.03 7.15
N LEU A 186 3.95 10.89 8.33
CA LEU A 186 3.38 11.32 9.60
C LEU A 186 3.09 12.83 9.59
N MET A 187 4.03 13.64 9.09
CA MET A 187 3.85 15.08 8.89
C MET A 187 2.67 15.36 7.98
N SER A 188 2.57 14.67 6.84
CA SER A 188 1.47 14.87 5.90
C SER A 188 0.11 14.49 6.46
N GLN A 189 0.04 13.43 7.24
CA GLN A 189 -1.21 13.03 7.89
C GLN A 189 -1.62 14.03 8.98
N ARG A 190 -0.66 14.58 9.72
CA ARG A 190 -0.91 15.65 10.69
C ARG A 190 -1.41 16.94 10.02
N TYR A 191 -0.74 17.37 8.95
CA TYR A 191 -1.11 18.52 8.14
C TYR A 191 -2.56 18.41 7.64
N ALA A 192 -2.95 17.23 7.14
CA ALA A 192 -4.30 17.00 6.64
C ALA A 192 -5.38 16.97 7.74
N ARG A 193 -5.02 16.64 8.99
CA ARG A 193 -5.94 16.68 10.14
C ARG A 193 -6.08 18.08 10.74
N ASN A 194 -5.00 18.85 10.82
CA ASN A 194 -4.93 20.08 11.60
C ASN A 194 -5.09 21.36 10.76
N GLY A 195 -5.88 21.30 9.67
CA GLY A 195 -6.25 22.50 8.92
C GLY A 195 -5.13 23.14 8.09
N ASN A 196 -4.17 22.35 7.59
CA ASN A 196 -3.13 22.78 6.65
C ASN A 196 -1.99 23.64 7.24
N ASP A 197 -1.71 23.57 8.54
CA ASP A 197 -0.51 24.20 9.12
C ASP A 197 0.74 23.31 8.92
N LEU A 198 1.65 23.76 8.05
CA LEU A 198 2.89 23.04 7.74
C LEU A 198 3.92 23.12 8.88
N ASN A 199 3.98 24.23 9.60
CA ASN A 199 4.96 24.45 10.66
C ASN A 199 4.62 23.58 11.88
N GLU A 200 3.35 23.56 12.27
CA GLU A 200 2.87 22.67 13.33
C GLU A 200 3.09 21.20 12.96
N ALA A 201 2.71 20.80 11.74
CA ALA A 201 2.88 19.44 11.28
C ALA A 201 4.35 19.00 11.24
N SER A 202 5.24 19.88 10.79
CA SER A 202 6.70 19.64 10.76
C SER A 202 7.26 19.47 12.17
N ASN A 203 6.86 20.35 13.09
CA ASN A 203 7.26 20.25 14.50
C ASN A 203 6.73 18.97 15.18
N TYR A 204 5.50 18.58 14.87
CA TYR A 204 4.91 17.34 15.38
C TYR A 204 5.68 16.11 14.89
N ALA A 205 5.99 16.03 13.60
CA ALA A 205 6.75 14.92 13.04
C ALA A 205 8.15 14.84 13.66
N LYS A 206 8.89 15.95 13.70
CA LYS A 206 10.23 16.01 14.31
C LYS A 206 10.25 15.47 15.76
N LYS A 207 9.23 15.79 16.56
CA LYS A 207 9.12 15.33 17.95
C LYS A 207 8.70 13.87 18.09
N ASN A 208 7.84 13.38 17.19
CA ASN A 208 7.15 12.10 17.39
C ASN A 208 7.64 10.96 16.50
N THR A 209 8.41 11.22 15.44
CA THR A 209 8.85 10.19 14.47
C THR A 209 9.55 9.01 15.14
N ARG A 210 10.50 9.25 16.05
CA ARG A 210 11.23 8.16 16.72
C ARG A 210 10.30 7.29 17.58
N ARG A 211 9.38 7.92 18.32
CA ARG A 211 8.36 7.23 19.12
C ARG A 211 7.42 6.43 18.22
N PHE A 212 6.96 7.03 17.13
CA PHE A 212 6.09 6.40 16.14
C PHE A 212 6.75 5.14 15.57
N ILE A 213 7.95 5.25 15.00
CA ILE A 213 8.68 4.13 14.40
C ILE A 213 8.90 2.99 15.41
N THR A 214 9.28 3.33 16.64
CA THR A 214 9.47 2.32 17.70
C THR A 214 8.16 1.60 18.03
N THR A 215 7.05 2.34 18.07
CA THR A 215 5.74 1.79 18.45
C THR A 215 5.18 0.88 17.35
N ILE A 216 5.29 1.28 16.09
CA ILE A 216 4.81 0.45 14.97
C ILE A 216 5.66 -0.81 14.79
N ARG A 217 6.99 -0.73 15.01
CA ARG A 217 7.85 -1.92 15.01
C ARG A 217 7.44 -2.93 16.08
N LYS A 218 7.15 -2.46 17.30
CA LYS A 218 6.63 -3.30 18.39
C LYS A 218 5.30 -3.97 18.04
N ALA A 219 4.45 -3.29 17.26
CA ALA A 219 3.19 -3.85 16.76
C ALA A 219 3.35 -4.79 15.53
N GLY A 220 4.59 -5.07 15.08
CA GLY A 220 4.88 -6.02 14.00
C GLY A 220 4.95 -5.40 12.59
N TRP A 221 5.01 -4.07 12.46
CA TRP A 221 5.14 -3.39 11.17
C TRP A 221 6.59 -3.36 10.68
N LYS A 222 6.80 -3.73 9.41
CA LYS A 222 8.11 -3.59 8.75
C LYS A 222 8.32 -2.14 8.31
N THR A 223 9.47 -1.58 8.67
CA THR A 223 9.82 -0.17 8.40
C THR A 223 11.05 -0.01 7.52
N GLU A 224 11.47 -1.06 6.80
CA GLU A 224 12.68 -1.04 5.98
C GLU A 224 12.39 -0.64 4.52
N SER A 225 13.36 0.00 3.88
CA SER A 225 13.24 0.63 2.55
C SER A 225 12.79 -0.32 1.44
N SER A 226 13.21 -1.58 1.49
CA SER A 226 12.85 -2.62 0.51
C SER A 226 11.39 -3.08 0.60
N VAL A 227 10.69 -2.69 1.67
CA VAL A 227 9.38 -3.19 2.03
C VAL A 227 8.29 -2.13 1.84
N PHE A 228 8.59 -0.88 1.49
CA PHE A 228 7.56 0.16 1.27
C PHE A 228 6.89 0.08 -0.10
N LEU A 229 5.56 -0.04 -0.12
CA LEU A 229 4.75 0.04 -1.35
C LEU A 229 4.45 1.48 -1.78
N LEU A 230 5.08 2.48 -1.17
CA LEU A 230 4.86 3.88 -1.53
C LEU A 230 5.59 4.27 -2.83
N ASN A 231 6.62 3.52 -3.27
CA ASN A 231 7.41 3.79 -4.48
C ASN A 231 7.99 5.22 -4.58
N VAL A 232 7.97 5.96 -3.47
CA VAL A 232 8.37 7.35 -3.33
C VAL A 232 9.89 7.54 -3.42
N LEU A 233 10.65 6.50 -3.05
CA LEU A 233 12.11 6.53 -3.06
C LEU A 233 12.74 6.52 -4.46
N LYS A 234 11.94 6.28 -5.53
CA LYS A 234 12.43 6.38 -6.92
C LYS A 234 12.57 7.83 -7.41
N ASN A 235 11.89 8.77 -6.76
CA ASN A 235 11.90 10.19 -7.10
C ASN A 235 12.70 10.99 -6.07
N ARG A 236 13.97 10.63 -5.85
CA ARG A 236 14.89 11.45 -5.06
C ARG A 236 15.47 12.56 -5.93
N SER A 237 15.69 13.72 -5.35
CA SER A 237 16.26 14.86 -6.08
C SER A 237 17.41 15.47 -5.27
N VAL A 238 18.41 15.94 -6.00
CA VAL A 238 19.50 16.77 -5.46
C VAL A 238 19.01 18.22 -5.52
N TRP A 239 19.10 18.91 -4.39
CA TRP A 239 18.72 20.31 -4.23
C TRP A 239 19.42 20.89 -3.01
#